data_AF-A0A268A6E4-F1
#
_entry.id   AF-A0A268A6E4-F1
#
_cell.length_a   1.000
_cell.length_b   1.000
_cell.length_c   1.000
_cell.angle_alpha   90.00
_cell.angle_beta   90.00
_cell.angle_gamma   90.00
#
_symmetry.space_group_name_H-M   'P 1'
#
loop_
_entity.id
_entity.type
_entity.pdbx_description
1 polymer ?
#
loop_
_entity_poly.entity_id
_entity_poly.type
_entity_poly.pdbx_seq_one_letter_code
_entity_poly.pdbx_strand_id
1 'polypeptide(L)' 'MNTLLELTIKAKAEDKAALETMLIRFQPKIRKLSSSAPYAWKEDMEQELYIQLIKAIHRFEIQEVEPQWKFSHQFHSAI' A
#
# COMPACT_ATOMS: atom_id res chain seq x y z
N MET A 1 -3.80 4.40 15.83
CA MET A 1 -4.42 3.89 14.58
C MET A 1 -3.42 4.13 13.48
N ASN A 2 -2.79 3.09 12.92
CA ASN A 2 -1.76 3.28 11.89
C ASN A 2 -2.41 3.65 10.55
N THR A 3 -1.80 4.56 9.81
CA THR A 3 -2.26 4.91 8.45
C THR A 3 -2.02 3.76 7.47
N LEU A 4 -2.70 3.78 6.31
CA LEU A 4 -2.47 2.78 5.26
C LEU A 4 -1.00 2.80 4.77
N LEU A 5 -0.42 4.00 4.66
CA LEU A 5 0.96 4.19 4.29
C LEU A 5 1.91 3.56 5.32
N GLU A 6 1.74 3.86 6.60
CA GLU A 6 2.53 3.27 7.68
C GLU A 6 2.44 1.75 7.71
N LEU A 7 1.23 1.19 7.57
CA LEU A 7 1.03 -0.26 7.53
C LEU A 7 1.73 -0.88 6.32
N THR A 8 1.71 -0.22 5.17
CA THR A 8 2.37 -0.70 3.95
C THR A 8 3.89 -0.71 4.13
N ILE A 9 4.46 0.36 4.70
CA ILE A 9 5.90 0.44 4.98
C ILE A 9 6.32 -0.65 5.98
N LYS A 10 5.57 -0.82 7.09
CA LYS A 10 5.85 -1.85 8.10
C LYS A 10 5.72 -3.27 7.54
N ALA A 11 4.64 -3.55 6.81
CA ALA A 11 4.42 -4.85 6.20
C ALA A 11 5.52 -5.19 5.17
N LYS A 12 6.00 -4.22 4.39
CA LYS A 12 7.14 -4.39 3.49
C LYS A 12 8.44 -4.70 4.25
N ALA A 13 8.60 -4.17 5.47
CA ALA A 13 9.71 -4.48 6.37
C ALA A 13 9.52 -5.78 7.19
N GLU A 14 8.70 -6.71 6.68
CA GLU A 14 8.42 -8.03 7.28
C GLU A 14 7.73 -7.99 8.66
N ASP A 15 7.10 -6.87 9.04
CA ASP A 15 6.23 -6.81 10.21
C ASP A 15 4.96 -7.62 9.95
N LYS A 16 4.91 -8.82 10.54
CA LYS A 16 3.79 -9.77 10.39
C LYS A 16 2.48 -9.19 10.90
N ALA A 17 2.49 -8.41 11.98
CA ALA A 17 1.26 -7.83 12.53
C ALA A 17 0.72 -6.73 11.61
N ALA A 18 1.60 -5.94 10.99
CA ALA A 18 1.20 -4.97 9.98
C ALA A 18 0.65 -5.64 8.72
N LEU A 19 1.29 -6.72 8.26
CA LEU A 19 0.82 -7.51 7.13
C LEU A 19 -0.57 -8.11 7.42
N GLU A 20 -0.74 -8.77 8.56
CA GLU A 20 -2.03 -9.35 8.97
C GLU A 20 -3.13 -8.28 9.04
N THR A 21 -2.82 -7.12 9.64
CA THR A 21 -3.75 -5.98 9.69
C THR A 21 -4.14 -5.52 8.28
N MET A 22 -3.21 -5.51 7.33
CA MET A 22 -3.49 -5.18 5.93
C MET A 22 -4.40 -6.23 5.27
N LEU A 23 -4.12 -7.52 5.45
CA LEU A 23 -4.93 -8.60 4.87
C LEU A 23 -6.38 -8.55 5.40
N ILE A 24 -6.56 -8.37 6.71
CA ILE A 24 -7.88 -8.20 7.34
C ILE A 24 -8.60 -6.97 6.78
N ARG A 25 -7.88 -5.85 6.63
CA ARG A 25 -8.47 -4.60 6.13
C ARG A 25 -8.95 -4.72 4.68
N PHE A 26 -8.27 -5.49 3.84
CA PHE A 26 -8.63 -5.69 2.43
C PHE A 26 -9.55 -6.89 2.18
N GLN A 27 -9.74 -7.78 3.16
CA GLN A 27 -10.61 -8.94 3.08
C GLN A 27 -12.03 -8.64 2.53
N PRO A 28 -12.73 -7.55 2.93
CA PRO A 28 -14.05 -7.25 2.37
C PRO A 28 -14.03 -6.98 0.87
N LYS A 29 -12.97 -6.32 0.36
CA LYS A 29 -12.80 -6.04 -1.06
C LYS A 29 -12.45 -7.32 -1.83
N ILE A 30 -11.60 -8.18 -1.26
CA ILE A 30 -11.20 -9.46 -1.84
C ILE A 30 -12.42 -10.37 -2.01
N ARG A 31 -13.22 -10.56 -0.94
CA ARG A 31 -14.48 -11.32 -0.97
C ARG A 31 -15.47 -10.78 -2.00
N LYS A 32 -15.56 -9.45 -2.13
CA LYS A 32 -16.42 -8.83 -3.13
C LYS A 32 -15.96 -9.17 -4.56
N LEU A 33 -14.65 -9.14 -4.83
CA LEU A 33 -14.10 -9.46 -6.15
C LEU A 33 -14.28 -10.96 -6.48
N SER A 34 -13.96 -11.85 -5.54
CA SER A 34 -14.11 -13.30 -5.70
C SER A 34 -15.57 -13.75 -5.83
N SER A 35 -16.53 -12.97 -5.32
CA SER A 35 -17.96 -13.33 -5.37
C SER A 35 -18.49 -13.61 -6.78
N SER A 36 -17.87 -13.00 -7.80
CA SER A 36 -18.22 -13.14 -9.21
C SER A 36 -17.67 -14.42 -9.86
N ALA A 37 -16.72 -15.10 -9.21
CA ALA A 37 -16.15 -16.34 -9.71
C ALA A 37 -17.12 -17.53 -9.55
N PRO A 38 -17.02 -18.57 -10.40
CA PRO A 38 -17.71 -19.83 -10.21
C PRO A 38 -17.44 -20.38 -8.80
N TYR A 39 -18.45 -21.00 -8.17
CA TYR A 39 -18.35 -21.47 -6.78
C TYR A 39 -17.09 -22.31 -6.51
N ALA A 40 -16.76 -23.22 -7.43
CA ALA A 40 -15.58 -24.09 -7.34
C ALA A 40 -14.23 -23.35 -7.34
N TRP A 41 -14.19 -22.11 -7.84
CA TRP A 41 -12.95 -21.32 -7.98
C TRP A 41 -12.92 -20.12 -7.03
N LYS A 42 -13.93 -19.95 -6.17
CA LYS A 42 -14.00 -18.78 -5.28
C LYS A 42 -12.82 -18.73 -4.33
N GLU A 43 -12.48 -19.86 -3.72
CA GLU A 43 -11.38 -19.94 -2.78
C GLU A 43 -10.04 -19.68 -3.47
N ASP A 44 -9.79 -20.33 -4.61
CA ASP A 44 -8.57 -20.12 -5.41
C ASP A 44 -8.42 -18.66 -5.85
N MET A 45 -9.52 -18.02 -6.27
CA MET A 45 -9.54 -16.61 -6.62
C MET A 45 -9.22 -15.72 -5.42
N GLU A 46 -9.76 -16.02 -4.23
CA GLU A 46 -9.41 -15.29 -3.01
C GLU A 46 -7.94 -15.42 -2.67
N GLN A 47 -7.40 -16.65 -2.72
CA GLN A 47 -5.98 -16.90 -2.47
C GLN A 47 -5.08 -16.12 -3.43
N GLU A 48 -5.38 -16.15 -4.74
CA GLU A 48 -4.61 -15.39 -5.72
C GLU A 48 -4.68 -13.88 -5.47
N LEU A 49 -5.84 -13.34 -5.11
CA LEU A 49 -5.98 -11.92 -4.76
C LEU A 49 -5.15 -11.54 -3.53
N TYR A 50 -5.10 -12.40 -2.50
CA TYR A 50 -4.22 -12.18 -1.35
C TYR A 50 -2.75 -12.21 -1.77
N ILE A 51 -2.33 -13.18 -2.58
CA ILE A 51 -0.95 -13.28 -3.10
C ILE A 51 -0.59 -12.00 -3.88
N GLN A 52 -1.48 -11.49 -4.72
CA GLN A 52 -1.24 -10.27 -5.48
C GLN A 52 -1.14 -9.04 -4.60
N LEU A 53 -1.97 -8.94 -3.54
CA LEU A 53 -1.86 -7.87 -2.54
C LEU A 53 -0.49 -7.89 -1.84
N ILE A 54 -0.03 -9.07 -1.40
CA ILE A 54 1.28 -9.24 -0.77
C ILE A 54 2.41 -8.83 -1.74
N LYS A 55 2.34 -9.27 -2.99
CA LYS A 55 3.30 -8.88 -4.04
C LYS A 55 3.27 -7.36 -4.29
N ALA A 56 2.11 -6.72 -4.24
CA ALA A 56 1.99 -5.28 -4.41
C ALA A 56 2.63 -4.51 -3.24
N ILE A 57 2.44 -4.97 -2.00
CA ILE A 57 3.08 -4.40 -0.81
C ILE A 57 4.61 -4.46 -0.93
N HIS A 58 5.17 -5.61 -1.31
CA HIS A 58 6.62 -5.74 -1.46
C HIS A 58 7.19 -4.87 -2.59
N ARG A 59 6.44 -4.71 -3.69
CA ARG A 59 6.83 -3.85 -4.82
C ARG A 59 6.60 -2.36 -4.58
N PHE A 60 5.89 -1.98 -3.52
CA PHE A 60 5.58 -0.58 -3.24
C PHE A 60 6.85 0.21 -2.93
N GLU A 61 7.08 1.30 -3.65
CA GLU A 61 8.20 2.20 -3.45
C GLU A 61 7.67 3.61 -3.23
N ILE A 62 8.27 4.31 -2.25
CA ILE A 62 8.02 5.73 -2.04
C ILE A 62 9.13 6.47 -2.76
N GLN A 63 8.78 7.20 -3.80
CA GLN A 63 9.72 8.10 -4.46
C GLN A 63 9.68 9.44 -3.73
N GLU A 64 10.80 9.84 -3.14
CA GLU A 64 10.97 11.22 -2.69
C GLU A 64 11.04 12.11 -3.93
N VAL A 65 10.13 13.07 -4.01
CA VAL A 65 10.14 14.08 -5.06
C VAL A 65 10.87 15.29 -4.49
N GLU A 66 12.07 15.57 -5.00
CA GLU A 66 12.77 16.82 -4.74
C GLU A 66 11.83 17.99 -5.11
N PRO A 67 11.58 18.95 -4.20
CA PRO A 67 10.79 20.13 -4.52
C PRO A 67 11.43 20.84 -5.71
N GLN A 68 10.74 20.85 -6.86
CA GLN A 68 11.23 21.52 -8.08
C GLN A 68 11.40 23.04 -7.87
N TRP A 69 10.80 23.59 -6.81
CA TRP A 69 10.90 25.00 -6.44
C TRP A 69 12.07 25.23 -5.48
N LYS A 70 13.26 25.49 -6.04
CA LYS A 70 14.32 26.18 -5.29
C LYS A 70 13.96 27.67 -5.25
N PHE A 71 13.20 28.10 -4.25
CA PHE A 71 13.00 29.53 -3.98
C PHE A 71 14.35 30.14 -3.58
N SER A 72 15.12 30.64 -4.55
CA SER A 72 16.27 31.49 -4.28
C SER A 72 15.75 32.86 -3.88
N HIS A 73 15.33 33.03 -2.63
CA HIS A 73 15.15 34.35 -2.06
C HIS A 73 16.53 34.99 -1.86
N GLN A 74 17.03 35.65 -2.91
CA GLN A 74 18.03 36.69 -2.73
C GLN A 74 17.33 37.88 -2.09
N PHE A 75 17.34 37.93 -0.76
CA PHE A 75 17.02 39.15 -0.02
C PHE A 75 18.09 40.18 -0.37
N HIS A 76 17.84 41.01 -1.37
CA HIS A 76 18.58 42.25 -1.52
C HIS A 76 18.13 43.15 -0.38
N SER A 77 18.97 43.33 0.64
CA SER A 77 18.80 44.41 1.60
C SER A 77 18.93 45.72 0.84
N ALA A 78 17.83 46.45 0.68
CA ALA A 78 17.91 47.84 0.26
C ALA A 78 18.57 48.63 1.40
N ILE A 79 19.76 49.16 1.13
CA ILE A 79 20.37 50.24 1.90
C ILE A 79 19.72 51.54 1.44
#